data_AF-A0ABD7NKG9-F1
#
_entry.id   AF-A0ABD7NKG9-F1
#
_cell.length_a   1.000
_cell.length_b   1.000
_cell.length_c   1.000
_cell.angle_alpha   90.00
_cell.angle_beta   90.00
_cell.angle_gamma   90.00
#
_symmetry.space_group_name_H-M   'P 1'
#
loop_
_entity.id
_entity.type
_entity.pdbx_description
1 polymer ?
#
loop_
_entity_poly.entity_id
_entity_poly.type
_entity_poly.pdbx_seq_one_letter_code
_entity_poly.pdbx_strand_id
1 'polypeptide(L)'
;MPKHLREKSELYGVELDTITGAIAKHLHPNAHIEVKGFETVAFNDNSFDLVISNVPFANIRIADNKYDKPYMIHDYFVKKSLDLVHDGGK
;
A
#
# COMPACT_ATOMS: atom_id res chain seq x y z
N MET A 1 -6.08 15.66 -4.71
CA MET A 1 -6.92 15.76 -3.51
C MET A 1 -7.14 17.23 -3.15
N PRO A 2 -8.40 17.67 -2.95
CA PRO A 2 -8.71 19.02 -2.48
C PRO A 2 -7.92 19.41 -1.22
N LYS A 3 -7.51 20.68 -1.11
CA LYS A 3 -6.63 21.15 -0.03
C LYS A 3 -7.16 20.83 1.37
N HIS A 4 -8.45 21.06 1.61
CA HIS A 4 -9.09 20.80 2.90
C HIS A 4 -9.14 19.32 3.31
N LEU A 5 -9.16 18.39 2.34
CA LEU A 5 -9.05 16.96 2.62
C LEU A 5 -7.59 16.59 2.92
N ARG A 6 -6.66 17.10 2.10
CA ARG A 6 -5.23 16.84 2.25
C ARG A 6 -4.69 17.28 3.60
N GLU A 7 -5.13 18.44 4.10
CA GLU A 7 -4.71 18.96 5.41
C GLU A 7 -5.26 18.16 6.60
N LYS A 8 -6.25 17.31 6.37
CA LYS A 8 -6.88 16.46 7.39
C LYS A 8 -6.62 14.97 7.17
N SER A 9 -5.69 14.63 6.27
CA SER A 9 -5.37 13.24 5.92
C SER A 9 -3.93 12.95 6.28
N GLU A 10 -3.68 11.78 6.84
CA GLU A 10 -2.33 11.21 6.90
C GLU A 10 -2.12 10.37 5.63
N LEU A 11 -1.00 10.61 4.94
CA LEU A 11 -0.71 9.95 3.67
C LEU A 11 0.45 8.98 3.84
N TYR A 12 0.20 7.74 3.44
CA TYR A 12 1.19 6.67 3.41
C TYR A 12 1.35 6.20 1.97
N GLY A 13 2.58 5.94 1.55
CA GLY A 13 2.92 5.44 0.22
C GLY A 13 3.90 4.29 0.30
N VAL A 14 3.77 3.35 -0.64
CA VAL A 14 4.73 2.26 -0.83
C VAL A 14 5.13 2.24 -2.29
N GLU A 15 6.42 2.27 -2.55
CA GLU A 15 7.00 2.18 -3.88
C GLU A 15 8.18 1.21 -3.85
N LEU A 16 8.20 0.25 -4.77
CA LEU A 16 9.27 -0.75 -4.84
C LEU A 16 10.53 -0.15 -5.48
N ASP A 17 10.36 0.69 -6.50
CA ASP A 17 11.48 1.25 -7.25
C ASP A 17 12.15 2.40 -6.47
N THR A 18 13.48 2.32 -6.36
CA THR A 18 14.24 3.22 -5.49
C THR A 18 14.28 4.65 -6.03
N ILE A 19 14.28 4.82 -7.35
CA ILE A 19 14.37 6.13 -8.00
C ILE A 19 13.04 6.86 -7.87
N THR A 20 11.95 6.21 -8.29
CA THR A 20 10.59 6.77 -8.22
C THR A 20 10.14 6.97 -6.79
N GLY A 21 10.48 6.06 -5.87
CA GLY A 21 10.23 6.20 -4.44
C GLY A 21 10.98 7.40 -3.83
N ALA A 22 12.23 7.63 -4.23
CA ALA A 22 12.98 8.82 -3.81
C ALA A 22 12.38 10.12 -4.36
N ILE A 23 11.92 10.12 -5.62
CA ILE A 23 11.20 11.26 -6.21
C ILE A 23 9.92 11.55 -5.42
N ALA A 24 9.13 10.52 -5.11
CA ALA A 24 7.89 10.66 -4.35
C ALA A 24 8.14 11.29 -2.97
N LYS A 25 9.21 10.88 -2.27
CA LYS A 25 9.62 11.50 -0.99
C LYS A 25 9.90 13.00 -1.11
N HIS A 26 10.56 13.42 -2.18
CA HIS A 26 10.86 14.85 -2.39
C HIS A 26 9.61 15.65 -2.77
N LEU A 27 8.71 15.09 -3.57
CA LEU A 27 7.47 15.74 -3.98
C LEU A 27 6.44 15.82 -2.83
N HIS A 28 6.48 14.86 -1.91
CA HIS A 28 5.52 14.73 -0.82
C HIS A 28 6.23 14.60 0.54
N PRO A 29 6.90 15.67 1.01
CA PRO A 29 7.72 15.62 2.23
C PRO A 29 6.91 15.36 3.51
N ASN A 30 5.59 15.58 3.47
CA ASN A 30 4.69 15.34 4.59
C ASN A 30 3.99 13.96 4.54
N ALA A 31 4.30 13.12 3.54
CA ALA A 31 3.78 11.77 3.44
C ALA A 31 4.81 10.75 3.92
N HIS A 32 4.36 9.69 4.58
CA HIS A 32 5.22 8.57 4.96
C HIS A 32 5.39 7.63 3.78
N ILE A 33 6.57 7.61 3.16
CA ILE A 33 6.83 6.81 1.96
C ILE A 33 7.84 5.71 2.27
N GLU A 34 7.41 4.47 2.09
CA GLU A 34 8.25 3.28 2.18
C GLU A 34 8.78 2.92 0.79
N VAL A 35 10.11 2.82 0.67
CA VAL A 35 10.78 2.45 -0.60
C VAL A 35 11.16 0.97 -0.51
N LYS A 36 10.18 0.08 -0.66
CA LYS A 36 10.30 -1.38 -0.62
C LYS A 36 9.05 -2.05 -1.21
N GLY A 37 9.11 -3.36 -1.45
CA GLY A 37 7.97 -4.13 -1.93
C GLY A 37 6.81 -4.17 -0.93
N PHE A 38 5.58 -4.00 -1.43
CA PHE A 38 4.36 -4.00 -0.60
C PHE A 38 4.21 -5.26 0.23
N GLU A 39 4.67 -6.39 -0.27
CA GLU A 39 4.71 -7.66 0.44
C GLU A 39 5.56 -7.63 1.71
N THR A 40 6.59 -6.79 1.76
CA THR A 40 7.51 -6.68 2.90
C THR A 40 7.14 -5.57 3.89
N VAL A 41 6.24 -4.66 3.50
CA VAL A 41 5.80 -3.57 4.39
C VAL A 41 4.87 -4.14 5.46
N ALA A 42 5.20 -3.82 6.72
CA ALA A 42 4.38 -4.11 7.87
C ALA A 42 3.67 -2.83 8.31
N PHE A 43 2.42 -2.69 7.89
CA PHE A 43 1.48 -1.76 8.49
C PHE A 43 0.59 -2.50 9.49
N ASN A 44 -0.06 -1.75 10.37
CA ASN A 44 -1.03 -2.32 11.28
C ASN A 44 -2.31 -2.66 10.50
N ASP A 45 -2.89 -3.83 10.79
CA ASP A 45 -4.20 -4.19 10.24
C ASP A 45 -5.27 -3.21 10.74
N ASN A 46 -6.32 -3.00 9.95
CA ASN A 46 -7.44 -2.10 10.26
C ASN A 46 -7.02 -0.66 10.62
N SER A 47 -5.94 -0.14 10.04
CA SER A 47 -5.43 1.20 10.36
C SER A 47 -5.72 2.26 9.30
N PHE A 48 -6.27 1.90 8.14
CA PHE A 48 -6.52 2.84 7.04
C PHE A 48 -8.01 2.99 6.73
N ASP A 49 -8.43 4.22 6.42
CA ASP A 49 -9.79 4.51 5.93
C ASP A 49 -9.93 4.23 4.41
N LEU A 50 -8.83 4.33 3.67
CA LEU A 50 -8.81 4.22 2.21
C LEU A 50 -7.46 3.67 1.72
N VAL A 51 -7.49 2.62 0.89
CA VAL A 51 -6.31 2.11 0.17
C VAL A 51 -6.55 2.17 -1.33
N ILE A 52 -5.65 2.85 -2.05
CA ILE A 52 -5.67 2.94 -3.51
C ILE A 52 -4.37 2.34 -4.03
N SER A 53 -4.46 1.43 -5.01
CA SER A 53 -3.29 0.80 -5.61
C SER A 53 -3.46 0.61 -7.11
N ASN A 54 -2.38 0.83 -7.86
CA ASN A 54 -2.25 0.34 -9.22
C ASN A 54 -1.65 -1.07 -9.15
N VAL A 55 -2.52 -2.06 -8.95
CA VAL A 55 -2.14 -3.43 -8.70
C VAL A 55 -1.41 -4.02 -9.92
N PRO A 56 -0.20 -4.60 -9.76
CA PRO A 56 0.51 -5.21 -10.87
C PRO A 56 -0.18 -6.49 -11.35
N PHE A 57 -0.16 -6.73 -12.67
CA PHE A 57 -0.70 -7.94 -13.28
C PHE A 57 0.41 -8.76 -13.91
N ALA A 58 0.69 -9.93 -13.32
CA ALA A 58 1.61 -10.92 -13.84
C ALA A 58 1.23 -12.32 -13.35
N ASN A 59 1.70 -13.37 -14.04
CA ASN A 59 1.55 -14.75 -13.59
C ASN A 59 2.63 -15.12 -12.56
N ILE A 60 2.67 -14.37 -11.45
CA ILE A 60 3.57 -14.54 -10.32
C ILE A 60 2.72 -14.83 -9.10
N ARG A 61 3.15 -15.78 -8.26
CA ARG A 61 2.49 -16.09 -6.99
C ARG A 61 3.33 -15.58 -5.82
N ILE A 62 2.68 -14.90 -4.88
CA ILE A 62 3.29 -14.41 -3.65
C ILE A 62 2.91 -15.36 -2.52
N ALA A 63 3.93 -15.91 -1.86
CA ALA A 63 3.78 -16.68 -0.63
C ALA A 63 4.00 -15.76 0.57
N ASP A 64 3.06 -15.74 1.50
CA ASP A 64 3.10 -14.92 2.70
C ASP A 64 2.59 -15.77 3.86
N ASN A 65 3.32 -15.76 4.98
CA ASN A 65 3.02 -16.57 6.16
C ASN A 65 1.69 -16.20 6.81
N LYS A 66 1.14 -15.01 6.51
CA LYS A 66 -0.19 -14.60 6.99
C LYS A 66 -1.32 -15.40 6.35
N TYR A 67 -1.08 -16.04 5.21
CA TYR A 67 -2.13 -16.68 4.41
C TYR A 67 -1.91 -18.19 4.23
N ASP A 68 -3.03 -18.89 4.03
CA ASP A 68 -3.11 -20.35 3.91
C ASP A 68 -2.46 -20.92 2.63
N LYS A 69 -2.39 -20.10 1.59
CA LYS A 69 -1.83 -20.47 0.29
C LYS A 69 -1.22 -19.26 -0.43
N PRO A 70 -0.34 -19.48 -1.41
CA PRO A 70 0.14 -18.41 -2.28
C PRO A 70 -0.97 -17.87 -3.20
N TYR A 71 -1.06 -16.55 -3.31
CA TYR A 71 -2.01 -15.85 -4.19
C TYR A 71 -1.31 -15.32 -5.44
N MET A 72 -2.02 -15.16 -6.55
CA MET A 72 -1.48 -14.40 -7.68
C MET A 72 -1.17 -12.97 -7.22
N ILE A 73 -0.16 -12.33 -7.79
CA ILE A 73 0.30 -11.01 -7.32
C ILE A 73 -0.83 -9.99 -7.24
N HIS A 74 -1.77 -9.98 -8.19
CA HIS A 74 -2.91 -9.06 -8.14
C HIS A 74 -3.89 -9.37 -7.00
N ASP A 75 -4.22 -10.65 -6.80
CA ASP A 75 -5.07 -11.08 -5.69
C ASP A 75 -4.41 -10.82 -4.34
N TYR A 76 -3.09 -11.03 -4.24
CA TYR A 76 -2.31 -10.78 -3.04
C TYR A 76 -2.38 -9.30 -2.64
N PHE A 77 -2.18 -8.39 -3.59
CA PHE A 77 -2.26 -6.95 -3.32
C PHE A 77 -3.64 -6.57 -2.80
N VAL A 78 -4.72 -7.02 -3.45
CA VAL A 78 -6.09 -6.75 -2.99
C VAL A 78 -6.32 -7.34 -1.59
N LYS A 79 -5.93 -8.60 -1.37
CA LYS A 79 -6.11 -9.29 -0.08
C LYS A 79 -5.37 -8.58 1.05
N LYS A 80 -4.10 -8.23 0.85
CA LYS A 80 -3.31 -7.50 1.83
C LYS A 80 -3.86 -6.10 2.07
N SER A 81 -4.30 -5.40 1.03
CA SER A 81 -4.98 -4.10 1.19
C SER A 81 -6.25 -4.21 2.04
N LEU A 82 -7.06 -5.26 1.85
CA LEU A 82 -8.27 -5.47 2.66
C LEU A 82 -7.96 -5.70 4.14
N ASP A 83 -6.86 -6.36 4.48
CA ASP A 83 -6.46 -6.52 5.88
C ASP A 83 -6.07 -5.18 6.55
N LEU A 84 -5.61 -4.22 5.76
CA LEU A 84 -5.15 -2.90 6.24
C LEU A 84 -6.31 -1.92 6.44
N VAL A 85 -7.40 -2.08 5.70
CA VAL A 85 -8.58 -1.21 5.76
C VAL A 85 -9.47 -1.63 6.93
N HIS A 86 -9.90 -0.67 7.76
CA HIS A 86 -10.82 -0.98 8.87
C HIS A 86 -12.24 -1.30 8.37
N ASP A 87 -13.08 -1.85 9.26
CA ASP A 87 -14.49 -2.06 8.97
C ASP A 87 -15.18 -0.78 8.49
N GLY A 88 -15.67 -0.79 7.25
CA GLY A 88 -16.34 0.35 6.61
C GLY A 88 -15.43 1.25 5.77
N GLY A 89 -14.10 1.07 5.84
CA GLY A 89 -13.13 1.72 4.95
C GLY A 89 -13.23 1.25 3.50
N LYS A 90 -12.40 1.82 2.62
CA LYS A 90 -12.48 1.66 1.17
C LYS A 90 -11.20 1.20 0.48
#